data_AF-A0A9P5H9U4-F1
#
_entry.id   AF-A0A9P5H9U4-F1
#
_cell.length_a   1.000
_cell.length_b   1.000
_cell.length_c   1.000
_cell.angle_alpha   90.00
_cell.angle_beta   90.00
_cell.angle_gamma   90.00
#
_symmetry.space_group_name_H-M   'P 1'
#
loop_
_entity.id
_entity.type
_entity.pdbx_description
1 polymer ?
#
loop_
_entity_poly.entity_id
_entity_poly.type
_entity_poly.pdbx_seq_one_letter_code
_entity_poly.pdbx_strand_id
1 'polypeptide(L)'
;MSARSALPLLNTRTQPSPAITRLSLHPPPSRNAPIAAHRTSAAMAAHESQMPFIRNLASSDRKLRTAALESLQTFLASRSSLSEADAQKLWKGLFYALWMTDRPIPQQRLATDLAGLLFQLQPACAIPWLRGFWAVVGIQWTGIDVLRLEKFLLLVRRVFASHIRLAREHEYTGETVDAIVAVLADYPFEAEGDQRKVPVGIRLHALDLWIDEMEREGALADPAAVPFITSLGDVILALQRCSVKPVRERYRDSYDDERLPWGKPTNDDDEAEEEDGEEWGGFQD
;
A
#
# COMPACT_ATOMS: atom_id res chain seq x y z
N MET A 1 61.19 -26.16 -15.71
CA MET A 1 62.21 -26.85 -14.88
C MET A 1 63.47 -25.99 -14.94
N SER A 2 64.19 -25.58 -13.90
CA SER A 2 64.12 -25.73 -12.46
C SER A 2 65.09 -24.67 -11.92
N ALA A 3 64.70 -23.85 -10.94
CA ALA A 3 65.64 -23.06 -10.16
C ALA A 3 65.05 -22.84 -8.76
N ARG A 4 65.36 -23.77 -7.84
CA ARG A 4 65.14 -23.62 -6.40
C ARG A 4 66.43 -23.09 -5.80
N SER A 5 66.37 -21.87 -5.25
CA SER A 5 67.41 -21.32 -4.38
C SER A 5 67.09 -21.63 -2.93
N ALA A 6 68.15 -21.86 -2.17
CA ALA A 6 68.20 -22.44 -0.84
C ALA A 6 67.93 -21.42 0.29
N LEU A 7 67.60 -21.99 1.45
CA LEU A 7 67.37 -21.38 2.77
C LEU A 7 68.56 -20.54 3.28
N PRO A 8 68.34 -19.73 4.33
CA PRO A 8 68.95 -20.15 5.59
C PRO A 8 68.03 -20.07 6.83
N LEU A 9 68.33 -20.99 7.75
CA LEU A 9 67.84 -21.14 9.10
C LEU A 9 68.30 -19.99 10.01
N LEU A 10 67.44 -19.52 10.91
CA LEU A 10 67.86 -18.87 12.16
C LEU A 10 66.92 -19.29 13.30
N ASN A 11 67.57 -19.68 14.38
CA ASN A 11 67.08 -20.44 15.52
C ASN A 11 66.74 -19.52 16.71
N THR A 12 65.59 -19.81 17.33
CA THR A 12 65.20 -19.62 18.74
C THR A 12 65.59 -18.36 19.53
N ARG A 13 64.54 -17.66 20.00
CA ARG A 13 64.43 -17.27 21.42
C ARG A 13 62.97 -17.37 21.89
N THR A 14 62.76 -18.31 22.81
CA THR A 14 61.63 -18.47 23.74
C THR A 14 61.29 -17.16 24.47
N GLN A 15 59.99 -16.87 24.68
CA GLN A 15 59.35 -16.24 25.85
C GLN A 15 57.80 -16.19 25.67
N PRO A 16 57.00 -16.04 26.74
CA PRO A 16 55.87 -16.93 27.04
C PRO A 16 54.46 -16.42 26.69
N SER A 17 53.48 -17.33 26.74
CA SER A 17 52.03 -17.08 26.72
C SER A 17 51.46 -17.08 28.16
N PRO A 18 50.17 -16.78 28.41
CA PRO A 18 49.47 -15.50 28.28
C PRO A 18 48.99 -14.96 29.64
N ALA A 19 48.93 -13.65 29.81
CA ALA A 19 48.28 -13.04 30.98
C ALA A 19 46.77 -12.88 30.72
N ILE A 20 45.96 -13.56 31.52
CA ILE A 20 44.50 -13.45 31.60
C ILE A 20 44.15 -12.08 32.16
N THR A 21 43.67 -11.17 31.31
CA THR A 21 43.08 -9.90 31.77
C THR A 21 41.64 -10.14 32.22
N ARG A 22 41.40 -9.90 33.50
CA ARG A 22 40.09 -9.94 34.18
C ARG A 22 39.00 -9.20 33.38
N LEU A 23 37.90 -9.92 33.16
CA LEU A 23 36.60 -9.39 32.79
C LEU A 23 36.19 -8.30 33.80
N SER A 24 36.10 -7.05 33.36
CA SER A 24 35.48 -5.98 34.16
C SER A 24 33.97 -6.14 34.08
N LEU A 25 33.39 -6.74 35.12
CA LEU A 25 31.95 -6.85 35.32
C LEU A 25 31.35 -5.44 35.43
N HIS A 26 30.65 -5.02 34.38
CA HIS A 26 29.77 -3.86 34.45
C HIS A 26 28.61 -4.18 35.39
N PRO A 27 28.20 -3.26 36.28
CA PRO A 27 27.00 -3.46 37.09
C PRO A 27 25.75 -3.51 36.18
N PRO A 28 24.72 -4.31 36.55
CA PRO A 28 23.50 -4.40 35.76
C PRO A 28 22.79 -3.03 35.73
N PRO A 29 22.12 -2.67 34.63
CA PRO A 29 21.40 -1.41 34.55
C PRO A 29 20.29 -1.36 35.60
N SER A 30 20.28 -0.26 36.36
CA SER A 30 19.25 0.07 37.32
C SER A 30 17.86 -0.02 36.69
N ARG A 31 17.00 -0.83 37.31
CA ARG A 31 15.61 -1.06 36.93
C ARG A 31 14.76 0.14 37.39
N ASN A 32 14.91 1.29 36.72
CA ASN A 32 13.95 2.40 36.70
C ASN A 32 14.43 3.50 35.74
N ALA A 33 13.96 3.46 34.49
CA ALA A 33 14.09 4.56 33.54
C ALA A 33 12.75 4.79 32.82
N PRO A 34 11.94 5.78 33.23
CA PRO A 34 10.76 6.20 32.47
C PRO A 34 11.18 7.35 31.53
N ILE A 35 11.94 7.06 30.47
CA ILE A 35 12.46 8.14 29.59
C ILE A 35 12.05 7.96 28.12
N ALA A 36 11.67 6.77 27.67
CA ALA A 36 11.22 6.56 26.29
C ALA A 36 9.73 6.95 26.07
N ALA A 37 8.82 6.52 26.94
CA ALA A 37 7.38 6.77 26.76
C ALA A 37 6.98 8.25 26.86
N HIS A 38 7.62 9.00 27.76
CA HIS A 38 7.26 10.39 28.02
C HIS A 38 7.72 11.34 26.90
N ARG A 39 8.87 11.05 26.25
CA ARG A 39 9.38 11.82 25.11
C ARG A 39 8.55 11.62 23.85
N THR A 40 8.11 10.38 23.58
CA THR A 40 7.20 10.10 22.45
C THR A 40 5.84 10.77 22.65
N SER A 41 5.28 10.73 23.87
CA SER A 41 4.02 11.40 24.19
C SER A 41 4.11 12.94 24.09
N ALA A 42 5.20 13.55 24.56
CA ALA A 42 5.42 14.99 24.44
C ALA A 42 5.67 15.45 22.98
N ALA A 43 6.41 14.67 22.19
CA ALA A 43 6.60 14.94 20.76
C ALA A 43 5.30 14.75 19.97
N MET A 44 4.49 13.74 20.30
CA MET A 44 3.15 13.56 19.75
C MET A 44 2.21 14.72 20.13
N ALA A 45 2.26 15.21 21.37
CA ALA A 45 1.46 16.35 21.82
C ALA A 45 1.89 17.69 21.17
N ALA A 46 3.20 17.93 21.02
CA ALA A 46 3.74 19.10 20.32
C ALA A 46 3.41 19.09 18.82
N HIS A 47 3.33 17.89 18.23
CA HIS A 47 2.93 17.70 16.84
C HIS A 47 1.40 17.76 16.65
N GLU A 48 0.60 17.24 17.58
CA GLU A 48 -0.86 17.45 17.61
C GLU A 48 -1.23 18.94 17.69
N SER A 49 -0.41 19.74 18.38
CA SER A 49 -0.55 21.20 18.40
C SER A 49 -0.43 21.84 17.01
N GLN A 50 0.19 21.17 16.02
CA GLN A 50 0.32 21.67 14.65
C GLN A 50 -0.88 21.33 13.76
N MET A 51 -1.79 20.45 14.20
CA MET A 51 -2.98 20.05 13.43
C MET A 51 -4.23 19.95 14.33
N PRO A 52 -4.66 21.05 14.98
CA PRO A 52 -5.76 21.04 15.95
C PRO A 52 -7.10 20.63 15.34
N PHE A 53 -7.28 20.82 14.02
CA PHE A 53 -8.50 20.48 13.29
C PHE A 53 -8.75 18.96 13.19
N ILE A 54 -7.73 18.10 13.35
CA ILE A 54 -7.88 16.64 13.19
C ILE A 54 -8.94 16.08 14.13
N ARG A 55 -9.00 16.56 15.38
CA ARG A 55 -10.00 16.11 16.35
C ARG A 55 -11.43 16.41 15.90
N ASN A 56 -11.62 17.53 15.20
CA ASN A 56 -12.93 17.95 14.71
C ASN A 56 -13.38 17.20 13.45
N LEU A 57 -12.47 16.55 12.71
CA LEU A 57 -12.82 15.68 11.57
C LEU A 57 -13.69 14.49 12.00
N ALA A 58 -13.49 13.99 13.22
CA ALA A 58 -14.27 12.89 13.80
C ALA A 58 -15.46 13.36 14.66
N SER A 59 -15.76 14.66 14.69
CA SER A 59 -16.86 15.21 15.50
C SER A 59 -18.22 14.66 15.05
N SER A 60 -19.15 14.46 15.99
CA SER A 60 -20.56 14.16 15.65
C SER A 60 -21.27 15.34 14.99
N ASP A 61 -20.83 16.57 15.27
CA ASP A 61 -21.38 17.78 14.65
C ASP A 61 -20.87 17.94 13.20
N ARG A 62 -21.81 17.91 12.25
CA ARG A 62 -21.53 18.08 10.83
C ARG A 62 -20.85 19.41 10.53
N LYS A 63 -21.24 20.52 11.18
CA LYS A 63 -20.65 21.83 10.94
C LYS A 63 -19.18 21.86 11.36
N LEU A 64 -18.86 21.25 12.50
CA LEU A 64 -17.47 21.11 12.96
C LEU A 64 -16.64 20.26 12.00
N ARG A 65 -17.19 19.15 11.48
CA ARG A 65 -16.50 18.34 10.46
C ARG A 65 -16.23 19.11 9.18
N THR A 66 -17.22 19.84 8.67
CA THR A 66 -17.06 20.65 7.46
C THR A 66 -16.00 21.73 7.62
N ALA A 67 -16.03 22.50 8.71
CA ALA A 67 -15.00 23.52 8.99
C ALA A 67 -13.60 22.90 9.18
N ALA A 68 -13.52 21.70 9.76
CA ALA A 68 -12.26 20.97 9.90
C ALA A 68 -11.70 20.48 8.56
N LEU A 69 -12.57 20.05 7.63
CA LEU A 69 -12.16 19.68 6.26
C LEU A 69 -11.64 20.89 5.49
N GLU A 70 -12.30 22.05 5.59
CA GLU A 70 -11.83 23.31 4.99
C GLU A 70 -10.46 23.70 5.56
N SER A 71 -10.29 23.61 6.89
CA SER A 71 -9.01 23.88 7.55
C SER A 71 -7.90 22.93 7.09
N LEU A 72 -8.23 21.65 6.89
CA LEU A 72 -7.31 20.64 6.37
C LEU A 72 -6.89 20.96 4.94
N GLN A 73 -7.81 21.38 4.07
CA GLN A 73 -7.49 21.77 2.69
C GLN A 73 -6.53 22.97 2.66
N THR A 74 -6.81 24.02 3.44
CA THR A 74 -5.90 25.18 3.57
C THR A 74 -4.53 24.75 4.11
N PHE A 75 -4.50 23.88 5.13
CA PHE A 75 -3.27 23.35 5.67
C PHE A 75 -2.46 22.63 4.60
N LEU A 76 -3.06 21.66 3.91
CA LEU A 76 -2.41 20.84 2.88
C LEU A 76 -1.87 21.67 1.71
N ALA A 77 -2.64 22.65 1.22
CA ALA A 77 -2.22 23.52 0.11
C ALA A 77 -0.96 24.34 0.44
N SER A 78 -0.77 24.70 1.71
CA SER A 78 0.38 25.49 2.18
C SER A 78 1.64 24.66 2.48
N ARG A 79 1.54 23.31 2.51
CA ARG A 79 2.63 22.43 2.91
C ARG A 79 3.58 22.12 1.75
N SER A 80 4.85 22.49 1.89
CA SER A 80 5.92 22.13 0.95
C SER A 80 6.46 20.70 1.13
N SER A 81 6.17 20.07 2.27
CA SER A 81 6.57 18.69 2.57
C SER A 81 5.58 18.05 3.53
N LEU A 82 5.45 16.73 3.46
CA LEU A 82 4.60 15.94 4.34
C LEU A 82 5.32 14.66 4.73
N SER A 83 5.45 14.40 6.04
CA SER A 83 5.98 13.11 6.50
C SER A 83 4.91 12.02 6.41
N GLU A 84 5.30 10.76 6.26
CA GLU A 84 4.35 9.65 6.25
C GLU A 84 3.55 9.56 7.57
N ALA A 85 4.19 9.83 8.71
CA ALA A 85 3.51 9.84 10.00
C ALA A 85 2.40 10.90 10.07
N ASP A 86 2.60 12.04 9.42
CA ASP A 86 1.62 13.14 9.40
C ASP A 86 0.50 12.86 8.42
N ALA A 87 0.84 12.31 7.25
CA ALA A 87 -0.14 11.78 6.30
C ALA A 87 -1.05 10.75 6.98
N GLN A 88 -0.50 9.81 7.76
CA GLN A 88 -1.28 8.81 8.50
C GLN A 88 -2.20 9.45 9.55
N LYS A 89 -1.75 10.46 10.30
CA LYS A 89 -2.60 11.18 11.26
C LYS A 89 -3.77 11.88 10.57
N LEU A 90 -3.51 12.54 9.45
CA LEU A 90 -4.54 13.22 8.65
C LEU A 90 -5.54 12.21 8.08
N TRP A 91 -5.06 11.16 7.44
CA TRP A 91 -5.90 10.09 6.89
C TRP A 91 -6.72 9.38 7.96
N LYS A 92 -6.20 9.22 9.19
CA LYS A 92 -6.99 8.70 10.31
C LYS A 92 -8.15 9.63 10.65
N GLY A 93 -7.94 10.94 10.67
CA GLY A 93 -9.02 11.92 10.84
C GLY A 93 -10.06 11.83 9.71
N LEU A 94 -9.60 11.76 8.46
CA LEU A 94 -10.47 11.63 7.28
C LEU A 94 -11.27 10.32 7.25
N PHE A 95 -10.65 9.22 7.67
CA PHE A 95 -11.31 7.92 7.82
C PHE A 95 -12.51 8.04 8.76
N TYR A 96 -12.34 8.68 9.91
CA TYR A 96 -13.45 8.91 10.84
C TYR A 96 -14.45 9.96 10.36
N ALA A 97 -14.04 10.94 9.55
CA ALA A 97 -14.99 11.84 8.89
C ALA A 97 -15.96 11.08 7.97
N LEU A 98 -15.45 10.12 7.18
CA LEU A 98 -16.28 9.22 6.37
C LEU A 98 -17.08 8.25 7.24
N TRP A 99 -16.49 7.73 8.33
CA TRP A 99 -17.17 6.88 9.30
C TRP A 99 -18.44 7.52 9.84
N MET A 100 -18.39 8.82 10.19
CA MET A 100 -19.52 9.62 10.72
C MET A 100 -20.50 10.11 9.64
N THR A 101 -20.33 9.71 8.38
CA THR A 101 -21.21 10.09 7.27
C THR A 101 -22.14 8.92 6.94
N ASP A 102 -23.43 9.07 7.28
CA ASP A 102 -24.42 7.96 7.21
C ASP A 102 -25.36 8.03 6.00
N ARG A 103 -25.45 9.18 5.32
CA ARG A 103 -26.35 9.36 4.18
C ARG A 103 -25.63 8.98 2.86
N PRO A 104 -26.25 8.19 1.95
CA PRO A 104 -25.58 7.68 0.74
C PRO A 104 -24.96 8.77 -0.15
N ILE A 105 -25.73 9.81 -0.50
CA ILE A 105 -25.22 10.88 -1.37
C ILE A 105 -24.05 11.63 -0.73
N PRO A 106 -24.12 12.07 0.56
CA PRO A 106 -22.96 12.59 1.26
C PRO A 106 -21.75 11.64 1.35
N GLN A 107 -21.94 10.32 1.49
CA GLN A 107 -20.84 9.36 1.47
C GLN A 107 -20.11 9.37 0.13
N GLN A 108 -20.86 9.32 -0.98
CA GLN A 108 -20.29 9.33 -2.33
C GLN A 108 -19.54 10.63 -2.64
N ARG A 109 -20.12 11.78 -2.25
CA ARG A 109 -19.48 13.08 -2.39
C ARG A 109 -18.20 13.14 -1.57
N LEU A 110 -18.27 12.80 -0.28
CA LEU A 110 -17.10 12.83 0.59
C LEU A 110 -16.00 11.90 0.09
N ALA A 111 -16.31 10.66 -0.31
CA ALA A 111 -15.31 9.75 -0.89
C ALA A 111 -14.61 10.34 -2.12
N THR A 112 -15.36 11.07 -2.96
CA THR A 112 -14.81 11.76 -4.13
C THR A 112 -13.94 12.95 -3.71
N ASP A 113 -14.40 13.77 -2.77
CA ASP A 113 -13.66 14.91 -2.24
C ASP A 113 -12.33 14.47 -1.59
N LEU A 114 -12.37 13.40 -0.78
CA LEU A 114 -11.19 12.85 -0.11
C LEU A 114 -10.15 12.33 -1.10
N ALA A 115 -10.58 11.62 -2.16
CA ALA A 115 -9.70 11.17 -3.21
C ALA A 115 -9.11 12.33 -4.03
N GLY A 116 -9.88 13.41 -4.19
CA GLY A 116 -9.48 14.63 -4.90
C GLY A 116 -8.47 15.50 -4.13
N LEU A 117 -8.32 15.32 -2.81
CA LEU A 117 -7.34 16.05 -2.00
C LEU A 117 -5.90 15.90 -2.51
N LEU A 118 -5.58 14.78 -3.16
CA LEU A 118 -4.27 14.53 -3.77
C LEU A 118 -3.83 15.68 -4.70
N PHE A 119 -4.75 16.20 -5.50
CA PHE A 119 -4.50 17.23 -6.52
C PHE A 119 -4.48 18.66 -5.94
N GLN A 120 -4.69 18.81 -4.63
CA GLN A 120 -4.54 20.08 -3.92
C GLN A 120 -3.19 20.18 -3.20
N LEU A 121 -2.41 19.10 -3.21
CA LEU A 121 -1.11 19.02 -2.55
C LEU A 121 -0.02 19.64 -3.42
N GLN A 122 1.05 20.09 -2.76
CA GLN A 122 2.32 20.27 -3.45
C GLN A 122 2.87 18.91 -3.91
N PRO A 123 3.56 18.80 -5.07
CA PRO A 123 4.01 17.52 -5.63
C PRO A 123 4.83 16.66 -4.65
N ALA A 124 5.70 17.29 -3.85
CA ALA A 124 6.53 16.61 -2.85
C ALA A 124 5.73 15.90 -1.73
N CYS A 125 4.44 16.22 -1.59
CA CYS A 125 3.54 15.63 -0.58
C CYS A 125 2.73 14.46 -1.13
N ALA A 126 2.68 14.25 -2.45
CA ALA A 126 1.80 13.27 -3.09
C ALA A 126 2.09 11.82 -2.66
N ILE A 127 3.34 11.38 -2.75
CA ILE A 127 3.71 9.99 -2.40
C ILE A 127 3.51 9.69 -0.91
N PRO A 128 3.96 10.54 0.05
CA PRO A 128 3.64 10.35 1.46
C PRO A 128 2.13 10.30 1.75
N TRP A 129 1.34 11.10 1.02
CA TRP A 129 -0.11 11.10 1.13
C TRP A 129 -0.74 9.77 0.69
N LEU A 130 -0.32 9.22 -0.44
CA LEU A 130 -0.80 7.93 -0.94
C LEU A 130 -0.39 6.77 -0.01
N ARG A 131 0.85 6.78 0.50
CA ARG A 131 1.30 5.80 1.52
C ARG A 131 0.47 5.88 2.80
N GLY A 132 0.19 7.10 3.26
CA GLY A 132 -0.63 7.34 4.44
C GLY A 132 -2.05 6.78 4.32
N PHE A 133 -2.66 6.88 3.12
CA PHE A 133 -3.98 6.31 2.86
C PHE A 133 -3.98 4.79 3.08
N TRP A 134 -3.10 4.07 2.38
CA TRP A 134 -3.07 2.62 2.44
C TRP A 134 -2.67 2.10 3.82
N ALA A 135 -1.74 2.78 4.51
CA ALA A 135 -1.38 2.44 5.88
C ALA A 135 -2.58 2.55 6.85
N VAL A 136 -3.38 3.62 6.74
CA VAL A 136 -4.56 3.81 7.60
C VAL A 136 -5.65 2.80 7.27
N VAL A 137 -6.01 2.65 5.98
CA VAL A 137 -7.06 1.72 5.57
C VAL A 137 -6.68 0.28 5.90
N GLY A 138 -5.41 -0.11 5.68
CA GLY A 138 -4.87 -1.41 6.05
C GLY A 138 -5.10 -1.77 7.51
N ILE A 139 -4.71 -0.88 8.42
CA ILE A 139 -4.86 -1.09 9.87
C ILE A 139 -6.32 -1.07 10.32
N GLN A 140 -7.19 -0.26 9.70
CA GLN A 140 -8.58 -0.11 10.14
C GLN A 140 -9.55 -1.13 9.53
N TRP A 141 -9.17 -1.79 8.42
CA TRP A 141 -10.10 -2.56 7.58
C TRP A 141 -10.93 -3.59 8.33
N THR A 142 -10.28 -4.42 9.16
CA THR A 142 -10.96 -5.49 9.91
C THR A 142 -11.87 -4.97 11.02
N GLY A 143 -11.76 -3.68 11.37
CA GLY A 143 -12.64 -2.99 12.31
C GLY A 143 -13.89 -2.38 11.65
N ILE A 144 -14.00 -2.41 10.32
CA ILE A 144 -15.17 -1.89 9.60
C ILE A 144 -16.27 -2.95 9.65
N ASP A 145 -17.42 -2.60 10.21
CA ASP A 145 -18.59 -3.46 10.18
C ASP A 145 -19.27 -3.46 8.79
N VAL A 146 -20.03 -4.52 8.51
CA VAL A 146 -20.65 -4.76 7.19
C VAL A 146 -21.52 -3.58 6.73
N LEU A 147 -22.23 -2.90 7.63
CA LEU A 147 -23.10 -1.77 7.28
C LEU A 147 -22.31 -0.53 6.82
N ARG A 148 -21.02 -0.46 7.14
CA ARG A 148 -20.12 0.65 6.77
C ARG A 148 -19.17 0.28 5.63
N LEU A 149 -19.07 -0.99 5.26
CA LEU A 149 -18.07 -1.45 4.30
C LEU A 149 -18.19 -0.77 2.93
N GLU A 150 -19.41 -0.63 2.41
CA GLU A 150 -19.70 -0.06 1.08
C GLU A 150 -19.02 1.29 0.82
N LYS A 151 -19.12 2.24 1.76
CA LYS A 151 -18.51 3.58 1.58
C LYS A 151 -16.98 3.54 1.62
N PHE A 152 -16.40 2.57 2.33
CA PHE A 152 -14.94 2.40 2.35
C PHE A 152 -14.44 1.66 1.11
N LEU A 153 -15.20 0.70 0.57
CA LEU A 153 -14.93 0.12 -0.75
C LEU A 153 -14.95 1.21 -1.83
N LEU A 154 -15.94 2.10 -1.79
CA LEU A 154 -16.01 3.25 -2.69
C LEU A 154 -14.82 4.21 -2.52
N LEU A 155 -14.42 4.51 -1.29
CA LEU A 155 -13.25 5.36 -1.03
C LEU A 155 -11.98 4.74 -1.62
N VAL A 156 -11.75 3.44 -1.42
CA VAL A 156 -10.60 2.73 -2.01
C VAL A 156 -10.61 2.84 -3.53
N ARG A 157 -11.77 2.61 -4.17
CA ARG A 157 -11.92 2.75 -5.62
C ARG A 157 -11.56 4.17 -6.09
N ARG A 158 -12.07 5.21 -5.42
CA ARG A 158 -11.81 6.62 -5.78
C ARG A 158 -10.33 6.99 -5.58
N VAL A 159 -9.71 6.55 -4.50
CA VAL A 159 -8.28 6.82 -4.25
C VAL A 159 -7.40 6.05 -5.22
N PHE A 160 -7.75 4.81 -5.58
CA PHE A 160 -7.04 4.06 -6.62
C PHE A 160 -7.09 4.80 -7.97
N ALA A 161 -8.25 5.28 -8.39
CA ALA A 161 -8.39 6.12 -9.58
C ALA A 161 -7.49 7.37 -9.52
N SER A 162 -7.35 8.00 -8.34
CA SER A 162 -6.43 9.13 -8.17
C SER A 162 -4.96 8.77 -8.41
N HIS A 163 -4.52 7.52 -8.15
CA HIS A 163 -3.16 7.08 -8.51
C HIS A 163 -2.98 7.12 -10.03
N ILE A 164 -3.95 6.60 -10.79
CA ILE A 164 -3.90 6.53 -12.25
C ILE A 164 -3.96 7.94 -12.87
N ARG A 165 -4.81 8.81 -12.34
CA ARG A 165 -4.87 10.22 -12.74
C ARG A 165 -3.56 10.95 -12.52
N LEU A 166 -2.92 10.75 -11.37
CA LEU A 166 -1.61 11.34 -11.09
C LEU A 166 -0.55 10.78 -12.04
N ALA A 167 -0.58 9.48 -12.33
CA ALA A 167 0.32 8.89 -13.33
C ALA A 167 0.11 9.53 -14.72
N ARG A 168 -1.14 9.77 -15.11
CA ARG A 168 -1.49 10.46 -16.37
C ARG A 168 -1.01 11.92 -16.41
N GLU A 169 -1.07 12.68 -15.31
CA GLU A 169 -0.49 14.04 -15.23
C GLU A 169 1.03 14.05 -15.45
N HIS A 170 1.68 12.91 -15.22
CA HIS A 170 3.09 12.67 -15.47
C HIS A 170 3.35 11.85 -16.74
N GLU A 171 2.38 11.76 -17.65
CA GLU A 171 2.51 11.03 -18.92
C GLU A 171 2.95 9.57 -18.73
N TYR A 172 2.55 8.96 -17.61
CA TYR A 172 2.85 7.59 -17.22
C TYR A 172 4.35 7.27 -17.11
N THR A 173 5.20 8.27 -16.93
CA THR A 173 6.67 8.11 -16.85
C THR A 173 7.30 8.92 -15.72
N GLY A 174 8.53 8.54 -15.35
CA GLY A 174 9.36 9.25 -14.37
C GLY A 174 9.16 8.83 -12.91
N GLU A 175 9.95 9.46 -12.03
CA GLU A 175 10.11 9.04 -10.63
C GLU A 175 8.79 9.03 -9.84
N THR A 176 7.86 9.93 -10.14
CA THR A 176 6.54 9.93 -9.50
C THR A 176 5.74 8.69 -9.85
N VAL A 177 5.79 8.24 -11.10
CA VAL A 177 5.05 7.05 -11.58
C VAL A 177 5.67 5.78 -11.01
N ASP A 178 7.00 5.69 -10.98
CA ASP A 178 7.72 4.61 -10.32
C ASP A 178 7.35 4.52 -8.82
N ALA A 179 7.27 5.68 -8.16
CA ALA A 179 6.85 5.76 -6.77
C ALA A 179 5.39 5.35 -6.57
N ILE A 180 4.48 5.68 -7.49
CA ILE A 180 3.08 5.21 -7.48
C ILE A 180 3.02 3.68 -7.56
N VAL A 181 3.74 3.08 -8.51
CA VAL A 181 3.82 1.61 -8.65
C VAL A 181 4.38 1.00 -7.38
N ALA A 182 5.43 1.58 -6.79
CA ALA A 182 6.00 1.12 -5.51
C ALA A 182 4.99 1.21 -4.35
N VAL A 183 4.14 2.25 -4.28
CA VAL A 183 3.07 2.31 -3.27
C VAL A 183 2.07 1.18 -3.45
N LEU A 184 1.65 0.89 -4.70
CA LEU A 184 0.71 -0.18 -4.98
C LEU A 184 1.31 -1.57 -4.67
N ALA A 185 2.59 -1.76 -4.98
CA ALA A 185 3.37 -2.95 -4.64
C ALA A 185 3.56 -3.12 -3.13
N ASP A 186 3.78 -2.03 -2.38
CA ASP A 186 4.00 -2.11 -0.94
C ASP A 186 2.73 -2.38 -0.13
N TYR A 187 1.55 -2.10 -0.70
CA TYR A 187 0.28 -2.16 0.00
C TYR A 187 -0.73 -3.12 -0.67
N PRO A 188 -1.68 -2.69 -1.53
CA PRO A 188 -2.74 -3.57 -2.00
C PRO A 188 -2.21 -4.82 -2.71
N PHE A 189 -1.02 -4.74 -3.34
CA PHE A 189 -0.40 -5.83 -4.09
C PHE A 189 0.92 -6.34 -3.48
N GLU A 190 1.07 -6.20 -2.17
CA GLU A 190 2.24 -6.73 -1.47
C GLU A 190 2.33 -8.26 -1.61
N ALA A 191 3.49 -8.80 -1.97
CA ALA A 191 3.61 -10.21 -2.34
C ALA A 191 3.76 -11.19 -1.16
N GLU A 192 4.31 -10.79 -0.02
CA GLU A 192 4.54 -11.67 1.14
C GLU A 192 3.23 -12.13 1.82
N GLY A 193 2.17 -11.31 1.73
CA GLY A 193 0.86 -11.64 2.28
C GLY A 193 0.72 -11.29 3.76
N ASP A 194 1.41 -10.25 4.24
CA ASP A 194 1.23 -9.73 5.59
C ASP A 194 -0.21 -9.19 5.78
N GLN A 195 -1.06 -10.00 6.40
CA GLN A 195 -2.45 -9.66 6.69
C GLN A 195 -2.62 -8.66 7.83
N ARG A 196 -1.58 -8.42 8.65
CA ARG A 196 -1.62 -7.41 9.70
C ARG A 196 -1.41 -6.01 9.12
N LYS A 197 -0.57 -5.91 8.09
CA LYS A 197 -0.35 -4.68 7.33
C LYS A 197 -1.49 -4.42 6.35
N VAL A 198 -1.84 -5.44 5.55
CA VAL A 198 -2.85 -5.32 4.50
C VAL A 198 -3.79 -6.54 4.54
N PRO A 199 -4.96 -6.40 5.16
CA PRO A 199 -5.95 -7.47 5.24
C PRO A 199 -6.41 -7.97 3.87
N VAL A 200 -6.77 -9.25 3.80
CA VAL A 200 -7.15 -9.92 2.54
C VAL A 200 -8.27 -9.20 1.78
N GLY A 201 -9.24 -8.61 2.47
CA GLY A 201 -10.35 -7.89 1.84
C GLY A 201 -9.90 -6.68 1.01
N ILE A 202 -8.86 -5.95 1.42
CA ILE A 202 -8.30 -4.84 0.63
C ILE A 202 -7.66 -5.38 -0.64
N ARG A 203 -6.88 -6.46 -0.52
CA ARG A 203 -6.12 -7.06 -1.61
C ARG A 203 -7.06 -7.57 -2.70
N LEU A 204 -8.11 -8.28 -2.30
CA LEU A 204 -9.14 -8.78 -3.22
C LEU A 204 -9.88 -7.62 -3.89
N HIS A 205 -10.33 -6.63 -3.11
CA HIS A 205 -11.01 -5.46 -3.68
C HIS A 205 -10.12 -4.70 -4.67
N ALA A 206 -8.84 -4.53 -4.37
CA ALA A 206 -7.89 -3.89 -5.29
C ALA A 206 -7.70 -4.69 -6.59
N LEU A 207 -7.63 -6.03 -6.50
CA LEU A 207 -7.61 -6.92 -7.67
C LEU A 207 -8.91 -6.86 -8.48
N ASP A 208 -10.05 -6.64 -7.82
CA ASP A 208 -11.34 -6.50 -8.49
C ASP A 208 -11.47 -5.19 -9.29
N LEU A 209 -10.73 -4.15 -8.93
CA LEU A 209 -10.95 -2.80 -9.47
C LEU A 209 -9.82 -2.24 -10.32
N TRP A 210 -8.61 -2.81 -10.29
CA TRP A 210 -7.46 -2.13 -10.90
C TRP A 210 -7.64 -1.93 -12.41
N ILE A 211 -8.18 -2.92 -13.12
CA ILE A 211 -8.43 -2.86 -14.57
C ILE A 211 -9.60 -1.93 -14.88
N ASP A 212 -10.70 -2.05 -14.12
CA ASP A 212 -11.87 -1.18 -14.26
C ASP A 212 -11.52 0.30 -14.08
N GLU A 213 -10.65 0.62 -13.12
CA GLU A 213 -10.23 2.00 -12.92
C GLU A 213 -9.19 2.45 -13.96
N MET A 214 -8.32 1.56 -14.47
CA MET A 214 -7.45 1.88 -15.62
C MET A 214 -8.27 2.21 -16.86
N GLU A 215 -9.31 1.42 -17.15
CA GLU A 215 -10.22 1.65 -18.26
C GLU A 215 -10.99 2.97 -18.08
N ARG A 216 -11.60 3.16 -16.90
CA ARG A 216 -12.36 4.38 -16.57
C ARG A 216 -11.53 5.65 -16.68
N GLU A 217 -10.27 5.59 -16.30
CA GLU A 217 -9.35 6.73 -16.37
C GLU A 217 -8.66 6.87 -17.75
N GLY A 218 -9.05 6.04 -18.72
CA GLY A 218 -8.57 6.10 -20.10
C GLY A 218 -7.17 5.53 -20.32
N ALA A 219 -6.57 4.91 -19.31
CA ALA A 219 -5.21 4.37 -19.39
C ALA A 219 -5.11 3.20 -20.38
N LEU A 220 -6.11 2.30 -20.40
CA LEU A 220 -6.09 1.14 -21.33
C LEU A 220 -6.20 1.54 -22.81
N ALA A 221 -6.77 2.72 -23.09
CA ALA A 221 -6.90 3.26 -24.45
C ALA A 221 -5.70 4.13 -24.86
N ASP A 222 -4.78 4.42 -23.95
CA ASP A 222 -3.64 5.31 -24.17
C ASP A 222 -2.35 4.50 -24.39
N PRO A 223 -1.77 4.50 -25.61
CA PRO A 223 -0.51 3.80 -25.87
C PRO A 223 0.65 4.25 -24.98
N ALA A 224 0.65 5.49 -24.49
CA ALA A 224 1.68 5.99 -23.58
C ALA A 224 1.61 5.32 -22.19
N ALA A 225 0.46 4.76 -21.81
CA ALA A 225 0.27 4.09 -20.53
C ALA A 225 0.79 2.64 -20.49
N VAL A 226 1.10 2.03 -21.65
CA VAL A 226 1.51 0.61 -21.74
C VAL A 226 2.69 0.27 -20.80
N PRO A 227 3.77 1.07 -20.69
CA PRO A 227 4.85 0.78 -19.75
C PRO A 227 4.41 0.81 -18.28
N PHE A 228 3.53 1.75 -17.91
CA PHE A 228 2.97 1.84 -16.56
C PHE A 228 2.06 0.65 -16.25
N ILE A 229 1.18 0.27 -17.19
CA ILE A 229 0.31 -0.91 -17.05
C ILE A 229 1.14 -2.18 -16.93
N THR A 230 2.20 -2.32 -17.73
CA THR A 230 3.13 -3.47 -17.67
C THR A 230 3.87 -3.53 -16.35
N SER A 231 4.37 -2.39 -15.86
CA SER A 231 5.06 -2.32 -14.55
C SER A 231 4.13 -2.72 -13.40
N LEU A 232 2.86 -2.29 -13.44
CA LEU A 232 1.87 -2.75 -12.47
C LEU A 232 1.50 -4.22 -12.69
N GLY A 233 1.43 -4.69 -13.93
CA GLY A 233 1.24 -6.09 -14.30
C GLY A 233 2.29 -7.01 -13.68
N ASP A 234 3.57 -6.61 -13.69
CA ASP A 234 4.66 -7.34 -13.05
C ASP A 234 4.47 -7.45 -11.53
N VAL A 235 3.97 -6.37 -10.91
CA VAL A 235 3.58 -6.37 -9.49
C VAL A 235 2.43 -7.34 -9.22
N ILE A 236 1.40 -7.36 -10.07
CA ILE A 236 0.29 -8.32 -9.97
C ILE A 236 0.78 -9.76 -10.17
N LEU A 237 1.66 -10.00 -11.14
CA LEU A 237 2.22 -11.32 -11.42
C LEU A 237 3.05 -11.86 -10.24
N ALA A 238 3.69 -10.99 -9.46
CA ALA A 238 4.42 -11.38 -8.26
C ALA A 238 3.49 -12.01 -7.18
N LEU A 239 2.19 -11.69 -7.19
CA LEU A 239 1.20 -12.26 -6.28
C LEU A 239 0.99 -13.77 -6.47
N GLN A 240 1.47 -14.37 -7.56
CA GLN A 240 1.49 -15.83 -7.73
C GLN A 240 2.20 -16.56 -6.57
N ARG A 241 3.15 -15.87 -5.90
CA ARG A 241 3.91 -16.40 -4.75
C ARG A 241 3.30 -16.00 -3.41
N CYS A 242 2.18 -15.29 -3.39
CA CYS A 242 1.57 -14.80 -2.17
C CYS A 242 1.16 -15.95 -1.25
N SER A 243 1.44 -15.81 0.05
CA SER A 243 1.07 -16.83 1.05
C SER A 243 -0.46 -16.98 1.20
N VAL A 244 -1.23 -15.96 0.83
CA VAL A 244 -2.69 -15.91 0.97
C VAL A 244 -3.38 -16.55 -0.24
N LYS A 245 -4.00 -17.72 -0.04
CA LYS A 245 -4.63 -18.50 -1.12
C LYS A 245 -5.67 -17.71 -1.93
N PRO A 246 -6.66 -17.00 -1.33
CA PRO A 246 -7.63 -16.22 -2.11
C PRO A 246 -6.98 -15.17 -3.02
N VAL A 247 -5.86 -14.58 -2.60
CA VAL A 247 -5.11 -13.61 -3.43
C VAL A 247 -4.47 -14.32 -4.63
N ARG A 248 -3.93 -15.52 -4.42
CA ARG A 248 -3.39 -16.35 -5.51
C ARG A 248 -4.47 -16.82 -6.50
N GLU A 249 -5.69 -17.04 -6.05
CA GLU A 249 -6.77 -17.39 -6.97
C GLU A 249 -7.19 -16.15 -7.76
N ARG A 250 -7.38 -15.03 -7.08
CA ARG A 250 -7.91 -13.81 -7.71
C ARG A 250 -6.92 -13.07 -8.61
N TYR A 251 -5.61 -13.10 -8.32
CA TYR A 251 -4.65 -12.38 -9.18
C TYR A 251 -4.66 -12.92 -10.60
N ARG A 252 -4.76 -14.24 -10.78
CA ARG A 252 -4.75 -14.90 -12.09
C ARG A 252 -5.91 -14.42 -12.94
N ASP A 253 -7.12 -14.46 -12.40
CA ASP A 253 -8.32 -13.97 -13.07
C ASP A 253 -8.18 -12.51 -13.53
N SER A 254 -7.52 -11.67 -12.73
CA SER A 254 -7.27 -10.28 -13.13
C SER A 254 -6.09 -10.14 -14.10
N TYR A 255 -5.06 -10.98 -14.00
CA TYR A 255 -3.87 -10.89 -14.85
C TYR A 255 -4.13 -11.36 -16.28
N ASP A 256 -5.08 -12.28 -16.44
CA ASP A 256 -5.49 -12.86 -17.73
C ASP A 256 -6.61 -12.06 -18.42
N ASP A 257 -7.04 -10.92 -17.87
CA ASP A 257 -8.09 -10.06 -18.44
C ASP A 257 -7.71 -9.58 -19.85
N GLU A 258 -8.62 -9.77 -20.81
CA GLU A 258 -8.41 -9.50 -22.24
C GLU A 258 -8.15 -8.01 -22.56
N ARG A 259 -8.53 -7.09 -21.67
CA ARG A 259 -8.32 -5.64 -21.87
C ARG A 259 -6.86 -5.24 -21.66
N LEU A 260 -6.03 -6.12 -21.11
CA LEU A 260 -4.62 -5.83 -20.82
C LEU A 260 -3.74 -5.95 -22.09
N PRO A 261 -2.59 -5.26 -22.13
CA PRO A 261 -1.68 -5.33 -23.28
C PRO A 261 -1.16 -6.74 -23.62
N TRP A 262 -1.15 -7.64 -22.64
CA TRP A 262 -0.79 -9.07 -22.80
C TRP A 262 -2.00 -10.00 -22.68
N GLY A 263 -3.20 -9.45 -22.51
CA GLY A 263 -4.44 -10.22 -22.49
C GLY A 263 -4.62 -10.96 -23.81
N LYS A 264 -5.07 -12.21 -23.73
CA LYS A 264 -5.44 -12.96 -24.93
C LYS A 264 -6.94 -12.74 -25.15
N PRO A 265 -7.39 -12.52 -26.40
CA PRO A 265 -8.81 -12.57 -26.70
C PRO A 265 -9.35 -13.94 -26.31
N THR A 266 -10.44 -13.99 -25.56
CA THR A 266 -11.23 -15.21 -25.44
C THR A 266 -11.84 -15.49 -26.80
N ASN A 267 -11.39 -16.54 -27.48
CA ASN A 267 -12.15 -17.09 -28.60
C ASN A 267 -13.40 -17.73 -28.00
N ASP A 268 -14.56 -17.10 -28.16
CA ASP A 268 -15.87 -17.66 -27.79
C ASP A 268 -16.19 -18.99 -28.51
N ASP A 269 -15.35 -19.44 -29.45
CA ASP A 269 -15.51 -20.69 -30.19
C ASP A 269 -14.96 -21.94 -29.46
N ASP A 270 -14.17 -21.79 -28.38
CA ASP A 270 -13.57 -22.94 -27.67
C ASP A 270 -14.51 -23.56 -26.60
N GLU A 271 -15.67 -22.96 -26.33
CA GLU A 271 -16.68 -23.50 -25.39
C GLU A 271 -17.72 -24.43 -26.05
N ALA A 272 -17.61 -24.72 -27.35
CA ALA A 272 -18.58 -25.54 -28.10
C ALA A 272 -18.14 -26.99 -28.41
N GLU A 273 -16.97 -27.45 -27.97
CA GLU A 273 -16.46 -28.81 -28.28
C GLU A 273 -16.30 -29.76 -27.08
N GLU A 274 -17.07 -29.60 -25.99
CA GLU A 274 -17.18 -30.64 -24.94
C GLU A 274 -18.63 -30.97 -24.53
N GLU A 275 -19.53 -31.17 -25.50
CA GLU A 275 -20.76 -31.95 -25.28
C GLU A 275 -21.06 -32.78 -26.54
N ASP A 276 -20.33 -33.88 -26.75
CA ASP A 276 -20.86 -35.04 -27.50
C ASP A 276 -19.92 -36.23 -27.29
N GLY A 277 -20.19 -37.06 -26.27
CA GLY A 277 -19.34 -38.23 -26.05
C GLY A 277 -19.60 -39.13 -24.84
N GLU A 278 -20.80 -39.20 -24.27
CA GLU A 278 -21.13 -40.33 -23.37
C GLU A 278 -22.43 -41.02 -23.81
N GLU A 279 -22.26 -41.91 -24.79
CA GLU A 279 -23.20 -42.96 -25.19
C GLU A 279 -23.52 -43.85 -23.97
N TRP A 280 -24.70 -43.65 -23.41
CA TRP A 280 -25.22 -44.37 -22.25
C TRP A 280 -25.51 -45.84 -22.62
N GLY A 281 -24.61 -46.75 -22.25
CA GLY A 281 -24.77 -48.19 -22.44
C GLY A 281 -25.90 -48.77 -21.60
N GLY A 282 -26.98 -49.21 -22.23
CA GLY A 282 -28.16 -49.79 -21.58
C GLY A 282 -27.86 -51.06 -20.76
N PHE A 283 -28.57 -51.20 -19.65
CA PHE A 283 -28.58 -52.42 -18.83
C PHE A 283 -29.36 -53.53 -19.53
N GLN A 284 -28.78 -54.75 -19.56
CA GLN A 284 -29.50 -55.99 -19.86
C GLN A 284 -29.94 -56.64 -18.55
N ASP A 285 -31.24 -56.94 -18.45
CA ASP A 285 -31.84 -57.97 -17.60
C ASP A 285 -32.81 -58.80 -18.46
#